data_AF-A0A6L7TFU5-F1
#
_entry.id   AF-A0A6L7TFU5-F1
#
_cell.length_a   1.000
_cell.length_b   1.000
_cell.length_c   1.000
_cell.angle_alpha   90.00
_cell.angle_beta   90.00
_cell.angle_gamma   90.00
#
_symmetry.space_group_name_H-M   'P 1'
#
loop_
_entity.id
_entity.type
_entity.pdbx_description
1 polymer ?
#
loop_
_entity_poly.entity_id
_entity_poly.type
_entity_poly.pdbx_seq_one_letter_code
_entity_poly.pdbx_strand_id
1 'polypeptide(L)'
;MTNLLRNFSVLFRALVVCVLTIVSVAYISSADDSSDEGNPSSTNDSTLDEESERTEDEMPDPDEKLLEELKTFQRLLEENDESSREYSDDTRCIETRRIRHYQVLSERFVAFEMRLSDEIYLIQFEQKCPGLQKSGSLAFDIGSGPGGRLCVSDSVRPLDSGLGTQTGTLGGCRIPSIDKITKVQLVQLERGLASNRVE
;
A
#
# COMPACT_ATOMS: atom_id res chain seq x y z
N MET A 1 43.33 0.84 6.48
CA MET A 1 42.27 0.91 7.50
C MET A 1 40.88 0.86 6.84
N THR A 2 40.51 -0.19 6.10
CA THR A 2 39.24 -0.25 5.35
C THR A 2 38.48 -1.57 5.46
N ASN A 3 39.11 -2.63 6.01
CA ASN A 3 38.45 -3.93 6.18
C ASN A 3 37.66 -4.09 7.49
N LEU A 4 37.87 -3.22 8.48
CA LEU A 4 37.14 -3.28 9.76
C LEU A 4 35.69 -2.78 9.66
N LEU A 5 35.42 -1.77 8.82
CA LEU A 5 34.09 -1.18 8.67
C LEU A 5 33.11 -2.08 7.90
N ARG A 6 33.64 -2.92 7.00
CA ARG A 6 32.82 -3.85 6.21
C ARG A 6 32.29 -5.01 7.06
N ASN A 7 33.10 -5.50 8.00
CA ASN A 7 32.67 -6.53 8.96
C ASN A 7 31.68 -5.98 9.99
N PHE A 8 31.82 -4.72 10.41
CA PHE A 8 30.87 -4.04 11.29
C PHE A 8 29.47 -3.93 10.67
N SER A 9 29.37 -3.64 9.37
CA SER A 9 28.10 -3.57 8.66
C SER A 9 27.38 -4.93 8.59
N VAL A 10 28.13 -6.01 8.40
CA VAL A 10 27.57 -7.37 8.37
C VAL A 10 27.13 -7.83 9.76
N LEU A 11 27.94 -7.54 10.79
CA LEU A 11 27.59 -7.82 12.19
C LEU A 11 26.36 -7.03 12.66
N PHE A 12 26.24 -5.76 12.25
CA PHE A 12 25.08 -4.94 12.60
C PHE A 12 23.80 -5.46 11.94
N ARG A 13 23.87 -5.87 10.67
CA ARG A 13 22.73 -6.51 9.98
C ARG A 13 22.33 -7.83 10.64
N ALA A 14 23.29 -8.65 11.06
CA ALA A 14 23.02 -9.90 11.76
C ALA A 14 22.39 -9.66 13.15
N LEU A 15 22.88 -8.68 13.90
CA LEU A 15 22.31 -8.31 15.21
C LEU A 15 20.87 -7.79 15.10
N VAL A 16 20.58 -6.92 14.13
CA VAL A 16 19.22 -6.40 13.91
C VAL A 16 18.26 -7.53 13.56
N VAL A 17 18.66 -8.46 12.69
CA VAL A 17 17.84 -9.63 12.35
C VAL A 17 17.60 -10.52 13.57
N CYS A 18 18.64 -10.79 14.39
CA CYS A 18 18.49 -11.58 15.62
C CYS A 18 17.58 -10.90 16.66
N VAL A 19 17.67 -9.58 16.84
CA VAL A 19 16.80 -8.87 17.80
C VAL A 19 15.35 -8.89 17.31
N LEU A 20 15.11 -8.69 16.01
CA LEU A 20 13.76 -8.73 15.44
C LEU A 20 13.13 -10.13 15.56
N THR A 21 13.89 -11.20 15.36
CA THR A 21 13.37 -12.57 15.54
C THR A 21 13.10 -12.90 17.00
N ILE A 22 13.97 -12.48 17.93
CA ILE A 22 13.76 -12.68 19.37
C ILE A 22 12.51 -11.93 19.86
N VAL A 23 12.31 -10.67 19.44
CA VAL A 23 11.10 -9.88 19.79
C VAL A 23 9.84 -10.53 19.22
N SER A 24 9.90 -11.05 17.99
CA SER A 24 8.76 -11.71 17.36
C SER A 24 8.38 -13.01 18.08
N VAL A 25 9.36 -13.80 18.50
CA VAL A 25 9.12 -15.05 19.25
C VAL A 25 8.62 -14.76 20.66
N ALA A 26 9.12 -13.71 21.32
CA ALA A 26 8.66 -13.30 22.64
C ALA A 26 7.20 -12.81 22.62
N TYR A 27 6.79 -12.08 21.57
CA TYR A 27 5.42 -11.58 21.42
C TYR A 27 4.39 -12.71 21.25
N ILE A 28 4.78 -13.83 20.62
CA ILE A 28 3.91 -14.99 20.42
C ILE A 28 3.73 -15.81 21.71
N SER A 29 4.65 -15.73 22.68
CA SER A 29 4.53 -16.43 23.98
C SER A 29 3.77 -15.64 25.05
N SER A 30 3.26 -14.45 24.77
CA SER A 30 2.57 -13.61 25.79
C SER A 30 1.04 -13.55 25.63
N ALA A 31 0.44 -14.41 24.81
CA ALA A 31 -1.00 -14.46 24.61
C ALA A 31 -1.55 -15.86 24.94
N ASP A 32 -1.84 -16.08 26.23
CA ASP A 32 -2.66 -17.13 26.89
C ASP A 32 -2.14 -17.20 28.36
N ASP A 33 -2.87 -17.21 29.47
CA ASP A 33 -4.27 -17.43 29.83
C ASP A 33 -4.42 -17.01 31.32
N SER A 34 -5.66 -16.95 31.82
CA SER A 34 -6.10 -17.03 33.23
C SER A 34 -6.11 -15.75 34.11
N SER A 35 -7.31 -15.43 34.61
CA SER A 35 -7.51 -14.63 35.84
C SER A 35 -8.45 -15.42 36.75
N ASP A 36 -7.85 -15.98 37.80
CA ASP A 36 -8.48 -16.70 38.91
C ASP A 36 -9.23 -15.76 39.88
N GLU A 37 -10.25 -16.32 40.54
CA GLU A 37 -10.90 -15.80 41.76
C GLU A 37 -9.94 -15.80 42.97
N GLY A 38 -10.15 -14.88 43.93
CA GLY A 38 -9.73 -15.11 45.33
C GLY A 38 -9.15 -13.91 46.11
N ASN A 39 -9.99 -13.31 46.96
CA ASN A 39 -9.71 -12.32 48.02
C ASN A 39 -8.71 -12.86 49.10
N PRO A 40 -8.01 -12.07 49.95
CA PRO A 40 -8.67 -11.35 51.06
C PRO A 40 -8.03 -10.02 51.56
N SER A 41 -8.91 -9.14 52.04
CA SER A 41 -8.85 -8.33 53.28
C SER A 41 -7.56 -7.60 53.68
N SER A 42 -7.63 -6.26 53.74
CA SER A 42 -7.15 -5.52 54.91
C SER A 42 -8.05 -4.34 55.24
N THR A 43 -8.64 -4.43 56.43
CA THR A 43 -9.36 -3.41 57.20
C THR A 43 -8.49 -2.20 57.48
N ASN A 44 -9.04 -0.99 57.30
CA ASN A 44 -8.74 0.17 58.14
C ASN A 44 -10.05 0.93 58.41
N ASP A 45 -10.13 1.39 59.65
CA ASP A 45 -11.30 1.76 60.45
C ASP A 45 -11.59 3.28 60.43
N SER A 46 -12.81 3.61 60.87
CA SER A 46 -13.26 4.90 61.45
C SER A 46 -13.82 6.05 60.58
N THR A 47 -15.17 6.15 60.58
CA THR A 47 -15.94 7.22 61.28
C THR A 47 -16.60 8.37 60.47
N LEU A 48 -17.95 8.27 60.44
CA LEU A 48 -19.07 9.25 60.51
C LEU A 48 -19.46 10.17 59.34
N ASP A 49 -20.69 9.91 58.88
CA ASP A 49 -21.83 10.76 58.51
C ASP A 49 -21.65 11.89 57.48
N GLU A 50 -22.33 11.75 56.32
CA GLU A 50 -23.43 12.66 55.91
C GLU A 50 -24.21 12.10 54.70
N GLU A 51 -25.49 12.44 54.67
CA GLU A 51 -26.56 11.97 53.77
C GLU A 51 -26.34 12.18 52.26
N SER A 52 -26.98 11.33 51.43
CA SER A 52 -28.01 11.74 50.45
C SER A 52 -27.94 10.95 49.13
N GLU A 53 -29.07 10.28 48.89
CA GLU A 53 -29.70 9.91 47.62
C GLU A 53 -29.11 8.85 46.66
N ARG A 54 -30.02 7.91 46.40
CA ARG A 54 -30.02 6.74 45.53
C ARG A 54 -30.44 7.16 44.12
N THR A 55 -29.68 6.77 43.09
CA THR A 55 -30.21 6.56 41.72
C THR A 55 -29.23 5.68 40.95
N GLU A 56 -29.52 4.39 40.84
CA GLU A 56 -30.03 3.72 39.62
C GLU A 56 -28.88 3.17 38.76
N ASP A 57 -28.61 1.88 38.98
CA ASP A 57 -27.83 1.01 38.10
C ASP A 57 -28.58 0.88 36.76
N GLU A 58 -28.33 1.78 35.82
CA GLU A 58 -28.83 1.67 34.44
C GLU A 58 -27.90 0.73 33.67
N MET A 59 -28.32 -0.53 33.59
CA MET A 59 -27.72 -1.55 32.74
C MET A 59 -28.00 -1.17 31.28
N PRO A 60 -26.98 -0.86 30.45
CA PRO A 60 -27.21 -0.33 29.12
C PRO A 60 -27.88 -1.39 28.23
N ASP A 61 -28.90 -0.94 27.50
CA ASP A 61 -29.69 -1.73 26.56
C ASP A 61 -28.74 -2.44 25.56
N PRO A 62 -28.87 -3.77 25.32
CA PRO A 62 -28.04 -4.48 24.35
C PRO A 62 -28.06 -3.86 22.95
N ASP A 63 -29.14 -3.15 22.60
CA ASP A 63 -29.26 -2.46 21.32
C ASP A 63 -28.42 -1.17 21.26
N GLU A 64 -28.15 -0.53 22.41
CA GLU A 64 -27.31 0.67 22.51
C GLU A 64 -25.83 0.33 22.31
N LYS A 65 -25.37 -0.82 22.83
CA LYS A 65 -24.00 -1.29 22.62
C LYS A 65 -23.72 -1.61 21.15
N LEU A 66 -24.67 -2.25 20.45
CA LEU A 66 -24.58 -2.51 19.01
C LEU A 66 -24.62 -1.21 18.22
N LEU A 67 -25.41 -0.22 18.66
CA LEU A 67 -25.46 1.09 18.04
C LEU A 67 -24.14 1.85 18.18
N GLU A 68 -23.47 1.77 19.33
CA GLU A 68 -22.16 2.39 19.54
C GLU A 68 -21.03 1.66 18.79
N GLU A 69 -21.09 0.33 18.67
CA GLU A 69 -20.16 -0.43 17.83
C GLU A 69 -20.35 -0.09 16.34
N LEU A 70 -21.59 0.05 15.87
CA LEU A 70 -21.90 0.45 14.49
C LEU A 70 -21.49 1.91 14.20
N LYS A 71 -21.72 2.84 15.13
CA LYS A 71 -21.26 4.23 15.01
C LYS A 71 -19.73 4.33 14.98
N THR A 72 -19.05 3.52 15.80
CA THR A 72 -17.59 3.47 15.83
C THR A 72 -17.05 2.90 14.52
N PHE A 73 -17.66 1.84 14.00
CA PHE A 73 -17.27 1.25 12.72
C PHE A 73 -17.53 2.20 11.54
N GLN A 74 -18.67 2.90 11.54
CA GLN A 74 -18.99 3.89 10.53
C GLN A 74 -18.01 5.08 10.56
N ARG A 75 -17.63 5.56 11.75
CA ARG A 75 -16.59 6.58 11.91
C ARG A 75 -15.23 6.10 11.37
N LEU A 76 -14.86 4.85 11.62
CA LEU A 76 -13.64 4.26 11.05
C LEU A 76 -13.69 4.15 9.52
N LEU A 77 -14.85 3.85 8.93
CA LEU A 77 -14.99 3.80 7.47
C LEU A 77 -14.95 5.19 6.84
N GLU A 78 -15.62 6.18 7.44
CA GLU A 78 -15.63 7.57 6.97
C GLU A 78 -14.24 8.22 7.10
N GLU A 79 -13.46 7.84 8.11
CA GLU A 79 -12.06 8.27 8.29
C GLU A 79 -11.08 7.54 7.34
N ASN A 80 -11.46 6.37 6.81
CA ASN A 80 -10.64 5.60 5.85
C ASN A 80 -10.97 5.85 4.37
N ASP A 81 -12.04 6.58 4.05
CA ASP A 81 -12.31 7.01 2.66
C ASP A 81 -11.33 8.12 2.20
N GLU A 82 -10.62 8.75 3.13
CA GLU A 82 -9.53 9.69 2.84
C GLU A 82 -8.15 8.99 2.79
N SER A 83 -7.98 7.87 3.49
CA SER A 83 -6.74 7.07 3.49
C SER A 83 -6.53 6.27 2.20
N SER A 84 -7.55 6.14 1.34
CA SER A 84 -7.42 5.55 0.01
C SER A 84 -6.94 6.55 -1.07
N ARG A 85 -6.81 7.85 -0.73
CA ARG A 85 -6.15 8.86 -1.57
C ARG A 85 -4.72 9.21 -1.13
N GLU A 86 -4.31 8.82 0.08
CA GLU A 86 -3.00 9.15 0.66
C GLU A 86 -1.88 8.13 0.32
N TYR A 87 -2.12 7.20 -0.61
CA TYR A 87 -1.10 6.24 -1.06
C TYR A 87 -0.42 6.61 -2.39
N SER A 88 -0.71 7.78 -2.97
CA SER A 88 -0.04 8.24 -4.18
C SER A 88 1.05 9.25 -3.83
N ASP A 89 2.23 8.73 -3.48
CA ASP A 89 3.47 9.51 -3.52
C ASP A 89 3.77 9.75 -5.02
N ASP A 90 3.04 10.72 -5.61
CA ASP A 90 3.00 11.05 -7.04
C ASP A 90 4.40 11.42 -7.53
N THR A 91 5.15 10.40 -7.89
CA THR A 91 6.52 10.54 -8.32
C THR A 91 6.50 11.04 -9.74
N ARG A 92 6.60 12.36 -9.94
CA ARG A 92 6.48 13.00 -11.26
C ARG A 92 7.39 12.46 -12.37
N CYS A 93 8.47 11.76 -12.02
CA CYS A 93 9.43 11.16 -12.95
C CYS A 93 10.07 9.88 -12.40
N ILE A 94 10.20 8.85 -13.22
CA ILE A 94 10.97 7.62 -12.93
C ILE A 94 12.21 7.51 -13.81
N GLU A 95 13.27 6.88 -13.30
CA GLU A 95 14.50 6.70 -14.07
C GLU A 95 14.40 5.51 -15.02
N THR A 96 14.42 5.75 -16.33
CA THR A 96 14.22 4.71 -17.34
C THR A 96 15.30 3.62 -17.27
N ARG A 97 16.53 3.97 -16.87
CA ARG A 97 17.64 3.02 -16.66
C ARG A 97 17.41 2.06 -15.49
N ARG A 98 16.58 2.47 -14.52
CA ARG A 98 16.20 1.65 -13.37
C ARG A 98 15.03 0.74 -13.69
N ILE A 99 14.35 0.89 -14.83
CA ILE A 99 13.27 -0.03 -15.21
C ILE A 99 13.88 -1.42 -15.48
N ARG A 100 13.42 -2.41 -14.72
CA ARG A 100 13.74 -3.83 -14.92
C ARG A 100 12.84 -4.42 -16.00
N HIS A 101 11.54 -4.21 -15.83
CA HIS A 101 10.49 -4.76 -16.66
C HIS A 101 9.31 -3.79 -16.67
N TYR A 102 8.51 -3.84 -17.72
CA TYR A 102 7.22 -3.18 -17.76
C TYR A 102 6.18 -4.19 -18.22
N GLN A 103 4.96 -4.04 -17.71
CA GLN A 103 3.84 -4.91 -18.02
C GLN A 103 2.65 -4.04 -18.41
N VAL A 104 2.12 -4.28 -19.60
CA VAL A 104 0.87 -3.64 -20.03
C VAL A 104 -0.28 -4.44 -19.45
N LEU A 105 -1.03 -3.84 -18.52
CA LEU A 105 -2.16 -4.49 -17.88
C LEU A 105 -3.45 -4.30 -18.70
N SER A 106 -3.57 -3.18 -19.40
CA SER A 106 -4.68 -2.90 -20.32
C SER A 106 -4.34 -1.73 -21.25
N GLU A 107 -5.29 -1.33 -22.09
CA GLU A 107 -5.23 -0.09 -22.88
C GLU A 107 -5.10 1.19 -22.03
N ARG A 108 -5.28 1.11 -20.71
CA ARG A 108 -5.19 2.25 -19.78
C ARG A 108 -4.16 2.10 -18.68
N PHE A 109 -3.58 0.92 -18.49
CA PHE A 109 -2.76 0.64 -17.31
C PHE A 109 -1.44 0.00 -17.72
N VAL A 110 -0.33 0.59 -17.27
CA VAL A 110 1.03 0.05 -17.48
C VAL A 110 1.79 0.09 -16.16
N ALA A 111 2.30 -1.06 -15.73
CA ALA A 111 3.13 -1.17 -14.55
C ALA A 111 4.61 -1.24 -14.92
N PHE A 112 5.46 -0.62 -14.11
CA PHE A 112 6.91 -0.59 -14.23
C PHE A 112 7.54 -1.16 -12.97
N GLU A 113 8.32 -2.21 -13.12
CA GLU A 113 9.12 -2.76 -12.03
C GLU A 113 10.52 -2.14 -12.05
N MET A 114 10.95 -1.61 -10.92
CA MET A 114 12.26 -0.99 -10.79
C MET A 114 13.33 -1.99 -10.30
N ARG A 115 14.56 -1.78 -10.76
CA ARG A 115 15.76 -2.46 -10.29
C ARG A 115 16.13 -1.94 -8.90
N LEU A 116 16.71 -2.82 -8.09
CA LEU A 116 17.34 -2.59 -6.79
C LEU A 116 16.41 -2.29 -5.61
N SER A 117 15.21 -1.73 -5.83
CA SER A 117 14.35 -1.24 -4.75
C SER A 117 13.01 -1.98 -4.58
N ASP A 118 12.74 -3.01 -5.39
CA ASP A 118 11.43 -3.72 -5.42
C ASP A 118 10.21 -2.78 -5.61
N GLU A 119 10.45 -1.54 -6.07
CA GLU A 119 9.43 -0.53 -6.28
C GLU A 119 8.68 -0.81 -7.59
N ILE A 120 7.37 -0.62 -7.54
CA ILE A 120 6.50 -0.73 -8.70
C ILE A 120 5.83 0.62 -8.90
N TYR A 121 5.85 1.11 -10.13
CA TYR A 121 5.16 2.33 -10.53
C TYR A 121 4.06 2.00 -11.53
N LEU A 122 2.90 2.60 -11.38
CA LEU A 122 1.76 2.43 -12.25
C LEU A 122 1.51 3.73 -13.02
N ILE A 123 1.27 3.62 -14.31
CA ILE A 123 0.72 4.69 -15.13
C ILE A 123 -0.72 4.31 -15.46
N GLN A 124 -1.64 5.19 -15.10
CA GLN A 124 -3.05 5.11 -15.46
C GLN A 124 -3.39 6.20 -16.47
N PHE A 125 -3.61 5.84 -17.73
CA PHE A 125 -4.03 6.79 -18.75
C PHE A 125 -5.49 7.22 -18.54
N GLU A 126 -5.75 8.53 -18.65
CA GLU A 126 -7.11 9.09 -18.60
C GLU A 126 -8.02 8.49 -19.70
N GLN A 127 -7.45 8.29 -20.89
CA GLN A 127 -8.12 7.70 -22.04
C GLN A 127 -7.45 6.40 -22.46
N LYS A 128 -8.18 5.57 -23.22
CA LYS A 128 -7.59 4.36 -23.81
C LYS A 128 -6.46 4.77 -24.75
N CYS A 129 -5.29 4.19 -24.55
CA CYS A 129 -4.13 4.39 -25.39
C CYS A 129 -4.22 3.47 -26.63
N PRO A 130 -4.45 4.01 -27.84
CA PRO A 130 -4.66 3.18 -29.03
C PRO A 130 -3.42 2.33 -29.35
N GLY A 131 -3.60 1.02 -29.51
CA GLY A 131 -2.51 0.07 -29.78
C GLY A 131 -1.79 -0.46 -28.53
N LEU A 132 -2.12 0.03 -27.33
CA LEU A 132 -1.58 -0.49 -26.08
C LEU A 132 -2.26 -1.83 -25.72
N GLN A 133 -1.57 -2.94 -25.97
CA GLN A 133 -2.07 -4.29 -25.69
C GLN A 133 -1.20 -5.03 -24.67
N LYS A 134 -1.80 -5.99 -23.94
CA LYS A 134 -1.13 -6.73 -22.85
C LYS A 134 0.22 -7.37 -23.24
N SER A 135 0.35 -7.82 -24.48
CA SER A 135 1.57 -8.42 -25.04
C SER A 135 2.38 -7.48 -25.92
N GLY A 136 1.99 -6.20 -26.00
CA GLY A 136 2.62 -5.21 -26.85
C GLY A 136 3.91 -4.68 -26.24
N SER A 137 4.90 -4.39 -27.09
CA SER A 137 6.08 -3.65 -26.65
C SER A 137 5.78 -2.14 -26.62
N LEU A 138 6.49 -1.40 -25.76
CA LEU A 138 6.37 0.04 -25.65
C LEU A 138 7.69 0.73 -25.98
N ALA A 139 7.60 1.87 -26.64
CA ALA A 139 8.63 2.88 -26.75
C ALA A 139 8.30 4.05 -25.83
N PHE A 140 9.35 4.64 -25.26
CA PHE A 140 9.25 5.84 -24.44
C PHE A 140 9.68 7.04 -25.27
N ASP A 141 8.76 7.96 -25.52
CA ASP A 141 9.08 9.25 -26.11
C ASP A 141 9.40 10.21 -24.97
N ILE A 142 10.64 10.11 -24.49
CA ILE A 142 11.17 10.98 -23.45
C ILE A 142 11.47 12.33 -24.10
N GLY A 143 10.87 13.41 -23.59
CA GLY A 143 11.19 14.76 -24.04
C GLY A 143 12.66 15.11 -23.79
N SER A 144 13.11 16.29 -24.22
CA SER A 144 14.50 16.78 -24.05
C SER A 144 14.90 17.04 -22.57
N GLY A 145 14.19 16.47 -21.60
CA GLY A 145 14.44 16.61 -20.18
C GLY A 145 15.77 15.97 -19.73
N PRO A 146 16.24 16.34 -18.53
CA PRO A 146 17.54 15.89 -18.03
C PRO A 146 17.54 14.38 -17.73
N GLY A 147 18.43 13.64 -18.39
CA GLY A 147 18.99 12.39 -17.85
C GLY A 147 18.27 11.07 -18.16
N GLY A 148 17.35 11.03 -19.13
CA GLY A 148 16.68 9.76 -19.51
C GLY A 148 15.73 9.25 -18.43
N ARG A 149 14.89 10.16 -17.93
CA ARG A 149 13.79 9.90 -17.01
C ARG A 149 12.48 9.93 -17.79
N LEU A 150 11.51 9.12 -17.37
CA LEU A 150 10.15 9.13 -17.88
C LEU A 150 9.26 9.90 -16.91
N CYS A 151 8.68 11.01 -17.36
CA CYS A 151 7.90 11.94 -16.55
C CYS A 151 6.45 12.05 -17.02
N VAL A 152 5.60 12.69 -16.21
CA VAL A 152 4.19 13.01 -16.54
C VAL A 152 4.03 13.90 -17.80
N SER A 153 5.07 14.64 -18.21
CA SER A 153 5.02 15.38 -19.48
C SER A 153 5.36 14.55 -20.72
N ASP A 154 5.91 13.35 -20.51
CA ASP A 154 6.37 12.48 -21.58
C ASP A 154 5.23 11.63 -22.15
N SER A 155 5.53 10.87 -23.19
CA SER A 155 4.55 9.98 -23.82
C SER A 155 5.10 8.58 -24.01
N VAL A 156 4.20 7.60 -24.00
CA VAL A 156 4.50 6.23 -24.42
C VAL A 156 3.88 5.96 -25.77
N ARG A 157 4.56 5.21 -26.63
CA ARG A 157 3.99 4.70 -27.88
C ARG A 157 4.05 3.19 -27.91
N PRO A 158 2.95 2.51 -28.28
CA PRO A 158 3.02 1.10 -28.59
C PRO A 158 3.91 0.89 -29.81
N LEU A 159 4.81 -0.10 -29.71
CA LEU A 159 5.57 -0.59 -30.83
C LEU A 159 4.74 -1.62 -31.58
N ASP A 160 4.70 -1.49 -32.90
CA ASP A 160 3.96 -2.41 -33.77
C ASP A 160 4.51 -3.84 -33.64
N SER A 161 3.62 -4.80 -33.40
CA SER A 161 3.94 -6.22 -33.29
C SER A 161 4.05 -6.93 -34.65
N GLY A 162 4.07 -6.19 -35.78
CA GLY A 162 4.47 -6.73 -37.09
C GLY A 162 3.34 -7.34 -37.92
N LEU A 163 2.08 -6.98 -37.66
CA LEU A 163 0.92 -7.49 -38.42
C LEU A 163 0.37 -6.45 -39.40
N GLY A 164 1.22 -5.86 -40.25
CA GLY A 164 0.84 -5.25 -41.54
C GLY A 164 -0.20 -4.12 -41.54
N THR A 165 -0.81 -3.77 -40.42
CA THR A 165 -1.59 -2.56 -40.23
C THR A 165 -0.60 -1.43 -40.22
N GLN A 166 -0.66 -0.57 -41.24
CA GLN A 166 0.07 0.69 -41.25
C GLN A 166 -0.26 1.45 -39.96
N THR A 167 0.54 1.28 -38.93
CA THR A 167 0.59 2.14 -37.75
C THR A 167 1.39 3.40 -38.12
N GLY A 168 1.09 3.94 -39.30
CA GLY A 168 1.40 5.33 -39.58
C GLY A 168 0.64 6.13 -38.54
N THR A 169 1.35 6.67 -37.56
CA THR A 169 0.82 7.68 -36.63
C THR A 169 -0.14 7.16 -35.54
N LEU A 170 0.09 5.99 -34.94
CA LEU A 170 -0.45 5.81 -33.57
C LEU A 170 0.33 6.78 -32.66
N GLY A 171 -0.27 7.95 -32.40
CA GLY A 171 0.31 9.00 -31.58
C GLY A 171 0.68 8.50 -30.19
N GLY A 172 1.66 9.12 -29.57
CA GLY A 172 2.01 8.83 -28.18
C GLY A 172 0.89 9.15 -27.22
N CYS A 173 0.73 8.31 -26.21
CA CYS A 173 -0.16 8.52 -25.09
C CYS A 173 0.61 9.25 -24.01
N ARG A 174 0.18 10.48 -23.71
CA ARG A 174 0.76 11.28 -22.62
C ARG A 174 0.53 10.58 -21.29
N ILE A 175 1.52 10.65 -20.42
CA ILE A 175 1.51 10.03 -19.09
C ILE A 175 0.84 10.99 -18.11
N PRO A 176 -0.39 10.78 -17.63
CA PRO A 176 -1.03 11.77 -16.76
C PRO A 176 -0.55 11.69 -15.30
N SER A 177 -0.23 10.49 -14.81
CA SER A 177 0.25 10.22 -13.45
C SER A 177 1.29 9.10 -13.46
N ILE A 178 2.09 9.08 -12.40
CA ILE A 178 3.02 7.99 -12.11
C ILE A 178 2.94 7.72 -10.61
N ASP A 179 2.29 6.62 -10.28
CA ASP A 179 1.89 6.32 -8.91
C ASP A 179 2.70 5.13 -8.41
N LYS A 180 3.32 5.26 -7.24
CA LYS A 180 4.04 4.15 -6.62
C LYS A 180 3.01 3.19 -6.00
N ILE A 181 3.07 1.91 -6.36
CA ILE A 181 2.16 0.88 -5.87
C ILE A 181 2.92 -0.30 -5.24
N THR A 182 2.21 -1.06 -4.42
CA THR A 182 2.70 -2.32 -3.85
C THR A 182 2.42 -3.51 -4.77
N LYS A 183 3.16 -4.61 -4.57
CA LYS A 183 2.92 -5.89 -5.25
C LYS A 183 1.48 -6.39 -5.04
N VAL A 184 0.93 -6.20 -3.84
CA VAL A 184 -0.44 -6.62 -3.51
C VAL A 184 -1.47 -5.86 -4.34
N GLN A 185 -1.31 -4.54 -4.45
CA GLN A 185 -2.18 -3.69 -5.27
C GLN A 185 -2.10 -4.04 -6.76
N LEU A 186 -0.89 -4.33 -7.29
CA LEU A 186 -0.73 -4.77 -8.68
C LEU A 186 -1.53 -6.03 -8.96
N VAL A 187 -1.43 -7.04 -8.09
CA VAL A 187 -2.15 -8.32 -8.25
C VAL A 187 -3.66 -8.13 -8.12
N GLN A 188 -4.14 -7.26 -7.23
CA GLN A 188 -5.56 -6.91 -7.14
C GLN A 188 -6.06 -6.25 -8.43
N LEU A 189 -5.29 -5.30 -8.97
CA LEU A 189 -5.61 -4.64 -10.24
C LEU A 189 -5.67 -5.64 -11.41
N GLU A 190 -4.70 -6.54 -11.50
CA GLU A 190 -4.68 -7.61 -12.51
C GLU A 190 -5.94 -8.48 -12.46
N ARG A 191 -6.36 -8.91 -11.26
CA ARG A 191 -7.58 -9.70 -11.08
C ARG A 191 -8.83 -8.92 -11.46
N GLY A 192 -8.93 -7.65 -11.05
CA GLY A 192 -10.05 -6.79 -11.41
C GLY A 192 -10.19 -6.60 -12.93
N LEU A 193 -9.06 -6.37 -13.61
CA LEU A 193 -9.03 -6.24 -15.07
C LEU A 193 -9.33 -7.56 -15.80
N ALA A 194 -9.09 -8.71 -15.19
CA ALA A 194 -9.47 -10.01 -15.75
C ALA A 194 -10.98 -10.26 -15.62
N SER A 195 -11.59 -9.90 -14.49
CA SER A 195 -13.04 -10.06 -14.25
C SER A 195 -13.88 -9.25 -15.24
N ASN A 196 -13.53 -7.98 -15.45
CA ASN A 196 -14.27 -7.07 -16.32
C ASN A 196 -14.16 -7.38 -17.83
N ARG A 197 -13.40 -8.41 -18.22
CA ARG A 197 -13.30 -8.88 -19.62
C ARG A 197 -14.32 -9.99 -19.93
N VAL A 198 -14.97 -10.56 -18.92
CA VAL A 198 -15.84 -11.75 -19.07
C VAL A 198 -17.33 -11.37 -19.22
N GLU A 199 -17.67 -10.08 -19.21
CA GLU A 199 -19.02 -9.58 -19.47
C GLU A 199 -19.23 -9.11 -20.92
#